data_AF-A0A7K6SLZ3-F1
#
_entry.id   AF-A0A7K6SLZ3-F1
#
_cell.length_a   1.000
_cell.length_b   1.000
_cell.length_c   1.000
_cell.angle_alpha   90.00
_cell.angle_beta   90.00
_cell.angle_gamma   90.00
#
_symmetry.space_group_name_H-M   'P 1'
#
loop_
_entity.id
_entity.type
_entity.pdbx_description
1 polymer ?
#
loop_
_entity_poly.entity_id
_entity_poly.type
_entity_poly.pdbx_seq_one_letter_code
_entity_poly.pdbx_strand_id
1 'polypeptide(L)'
;MDTARLVTAFGTHDTVQFFEGQRFSKSVFLMRYRGPPDLTDPQIFFTYDLRLNNVIQETKYTCAFIPLPMVKQKHHIYKVNLQAVLLGEKTGQERLVPSIMCTSLSFTAF
;
A
#
# COMPACT_ATOMS: atom_id res chain seq x y z
N MET A 1 -3.52 -2.11 19.86
CA MET A 1 -4.22 -0.82 19.62
C MET A 1 -3.12 0.22 19.71
N ASP A 2 -2.45 0.50 18.59
CA ASP A 2 -1.14 1.20 18.55
C ASP A 2 -1.11 2.36 17.54
N THR A 3 -2.30 2.72 17.04
CA THR A 3 -2.49 3.77 16.05
C THR A 3 -2.77 5.09 16.77
N ALA A 4 -1.85 6.04 16.68
CA ALA A 4 -2.05 7.40 17.17
C ALA A 4 -2.55 8.30 16.03
N ARG A 5 -3.38 9.28 16.37
CA ARG A 5 -3.84 10.32 15.43
C ARG A 5 -3.01 11.57 15.65
N LEU A 6 -2.09 11.85 14.73
CA LEU A 6 -1.27 13.06 14.75
C LEU A 6 -2.08 14.20 14.16
N VAL A 7 -2.35 15.23 14.97
CA VAL A 7 -2.96 16.47 14.49
C VAL A 7 -1.86 17.52 14.41
N THR A 8 -1.66 18.07 13.23
CA THR A 8 -0.70 19.14 12.97
C THR A 8 -1.44 20.39 12.49
N ALA A 9 -0.92 21.55 12.86
CA ALA A 9 -1.43 22.82 12.37
C ALA A 9 -0.25 23.75 12.13
N PHE A 10 -0.33 24.59 11.10
CA PHE A 10 0.66 25.62 10.84
C PHE A 10 -0.01 27.00 10.82
N GLY A 11 0.63 27.99 11.45
CA GLY A 11 0.19 29.38 11.41
C GLY A 11 1.09 30.19 10.48
N THR A 12 0.51 31.11 9.71
CA THR A 12 1.27 32.04 8.85
C THR A 12 1.65 33.33 9.59
N HIS A 13 1.18 33.51 10.82
CA HIS A 13 1.38 34.68 11.68
C HIS A 13 1.65 34.23 13.13
N ASP A 14 2.18 35.11 13.98
CA ASP A 14 2.50 34.85 15.40
C ASP A 14 1.26 34.72 16.32
N THR A 15 0.07 34.45 15.75
CA THR A 15 -1.17 34.27 16.50
C THR A 15 -1.60 32.81 16.50
N VAL A 16 -2.20 32.35 17.61
CA VAL A 16 -2.74 30.98 17.74
C VAL A 16 -4.13 30.89 17.08
N GLN A 17 -4.25 31.39 15.85
CA GLN A 17 -5.45 31.30 15.03
C GLN A 17 -5.18 30.35 13.86
N PHE A 18 -5.89 29.22 13.87
CA PHE A 18 -5.74 28.21 12.82
C PHE A 18 -7.02 28.20 11.98
N PHE A 19 -6.90 28.57 10.71
CA PHE A 19 -8.02 28.58 9.78
C PHE A 19 -8.27 27.17 9.19
N GLU A 20 -9.48 26.92 8.72
CA GLU A 20 -9.78 25.69 7.97
C GLU A 20 -8.85 25.58 6.75
N GLY A 21 -8.21 24.42 6.56
CA GLY A 21 -7.16 24.20 5.56
C GLY A 21 -5.73 24.28 6.09
N GLN A 22 -5.52 24.81 7.29
CA GLN A 22 -4.19 24.86 7.96
C GLN A 22 -4.01 23.80 9.04
N ARG A 23 -5.04 22.97 9.28
CA ARG A 23 -5.02 21.83 10.22
C ARG A 23 -5.11 20.51 9.45
N PHE A 24 -4.22 19.58 9.76
CA PHE A 24 -4.16 18.27 9.16
C PHE A 24 -4.18 17.19 10.24
N SER A 25 -4.76 16.06 9.92
CA SER A 25 -4.81 14.90 10.79
C SER A 25 -4.31 13.69 10.02
N LYS A 26 -3.30 13.00 10.55
CA LYS A 26 -2.74 11.79 9.96
C LYS A 26 -2.64 10.69 11.00
N SER A 27 -3.09 9.49 10.66
CA SER A 27 -2.92 8.32 11.51
C SER A 27 -1.51 7.75 11.34
N VAL A 28 -0.83 7.48 12.45
CA VAL A 28 0.54 6.94 12.48
C VAL A 28 0.61 5.81 13.50
N PHE A 29 1.46 4.82 13.23
CA PHE A 29 1.78 3.76 14.18
C PHE A 29 3.05 4.16 14.93
N LEU A 30 2.94 4.53 16.22
CA LEU A 30 4.08 5.02 17.00
C LEU A 30 5.04 3.88 17.37
N MET A 31 4.50 2.74 17.75
CA MET A 31 5.26 1.55 18.15
C MET A 31 5.45 0.64 16.93
N ARG A 32 6.29 1.05 15.98
CA ARG A 32 6.62 0.21 14.82
C ARG A 32 7.68 -0.81 15.24
N TYR A 33 7.32 -2.10 15.21
CA TYR A 33 8.29 -3.18 15.34
C TYR A 33 9.37 -3.03 14.25
N ARG A 34 10.62 -2.87 14.68
CA ARG A 34 11.79 -3.00 13.81
C ARG A 34 12.28 -4.43 13.96
N GLY A 35 12.13 -5.22 12.90
CA GLY A 35 12.68 -6.55 12.84
C GLY A 35 14.20 -6.54 12.96
N PRO A 36 14.83 -7.69 13.24
CA PRO A 36 16.28 -7.80 13.30
C PRO A 36 16.92 -7.26 12.01
N PRO A 37 18.05 -6.53 12.12
CA PRO A 37 18.71 -5.89 10.98
C PRO A 37 19.19 -6.92 9.93
N ASP A 38 19.33 -8.18 10.33
CA ASP A 38 19.83 -9.29 9.51
C ASP A 38 18.76 -9.92 8.61
N LEU A 39 17.52 -9.40 8.63
CA LEU A 39 16.51 -9.73 7.62
C LEU A 39 16.78 -8.95 6.32
N THR A 40 18.00 -9.07 5.80
CA THR A 40 18.38 -8.51 4.52
C THR A 40 17.68 -9.27 3.40
N ASP A 41 17.35 -8.57 2.31
CA ASP A 41 16.80 -9.20 1.12
C ASP A 41 17.73 -10.37 0.69
N PRO A 42 17.16 -11.53 0.32
CA PRO A 42 17.95 -12.69 -0.08
C PRO A 42 18.80 -12.36 -1.31
N GLN A 43 19.95 -13.02 -1.42
CA GLN A 43 20.94 -12.70 -2.47
C GLN A 43 20.40 -12.95 -3.89
N ILE A 44 19.46 -13.89 -4.04
CA ILE A 44 18.78 -14.19 -5.29
C ILE A 44 17.27 -14.15 -5.04
N PHE A 45 16.57 -13.25 -5.72
CA PHE A 45 15.11 -13.20 -5.72
C PHE A 45 14.53 -12.84 -7.08
N PHE A 46 13.31 -13.28 -7.30
CA PHE A 46 12.51 -12.97 -8.47
C PHE A 46 11.24 -12.25 -8.03
N THR A 47 10.92 -11.13 -8.67
CA THR A 47 9.68 -10.39 -8.41
C THR A 47 8.71 -10.59 -9.55
N TYR A 48 7.47 -10.96 -9.22
CA TYR A 48 6.38 -11.12 -10.19
C TYR A 48 5.23 -10.19 -9.83
N ASP A 49 4.84 -9.36 -10.80
CA ASP A 49 3.69 -8.48 -10.69
C ASP A 49 2.40 -9.27 -11.01
N LEU A 50 1.57 -9.47 -10.00
CA LEU A 50 0.23 -10.00 -10.18
C LEU A 50 -0.72 -8.82 -10.39
N ARG A 51 -1.30 -8.72 -11.58
CA ARG A 51 -2.23 -7.65 -11.95
C ARG A 51 -3.59 -8.23 -12.28
N LEU A 52 -4.63 -7.58 -11.74
CA LEU A 52 -6.01 -7.88 -12.10
C LEU A 52 -6.39 -7.02 -13.31
N ASN A 53 -6.50 -7.64 -14.48
CA ASN A 53 -6.91 -6.94 -15.70
C ASN A 53 -8.44 -6.83 -15.76
N ASN A 54 -8.95 -5.68 -16.22
CA ASN A 54 -10.37 -5.45 -16.54
C ASN A 54 -11.35 -5.49 -15.34
N VAL A 55 -11.05 -4.72 -14.28
CA VAL A 55 -12.03 -4.49 -13.21
C VAL A 55 -13.03 -3.44 -13.69
N ILE A 56 -14.30 -3.82 -13.86
CA ILE A 56 -15.37 -2.89 -14.22
C ILE A 56 -15.59 -1.96 -13.02
N GLN A 57 -15.51 -0.65 -13.27
CA GLN A 57 -15.68 0.40 -12.28
C GLN A 57 -17.11 0.39 -11.75
N GLU A 58 -17.31 -0.29 -10.62
CA GLU A 58 -18.36 -0.04 -9.64
C GLU A 58 -18.04 -0.93 -8.43
N THR A 59 -18.53 -0.59 -7.24
CA THR A 59 -18.17 -1.20 -5.94
C THR A 59 -18.41 -2.72 -5.90
N LYS A 60 -17.50 -3.50 -6.48
CA LYS A 60 -17.56 -4.94 -6.58
C LYS A 60 -16.28 -5.55 -6.03
N TYR A 61 -16.44 -6.57 -5.20
CA TYR A 61 -15.34 -7.46 -4.87
C TYR A 61 -15.10 -8.36 -6.07
N THR A 62 -13.87 -8.35 -6.59
CA THR A 62 -13.46 -9.21 -7.70
C THR A 62 -12.38 -10.16 -7.22
N CYS A 63 -12.60 -11.45 -7.44
CA CYS A 63 -11.60 -12.48 -7.25
C CYS A 63 -11.13 -12.96 -8.62
N ALA A 64 -9.83 -13.21 -8.78
CA ALA A 64 -9.30 -13.87 -9.96
C ALA A 64 -8.25 -14.92 -9.58
N PHE A 65 -8.20 -15.98 -10.39
CA PHE A 65 -7.13 -16.95 -10.36
C PHE A 65 -6.02 -16.45 -11.27
N ILE A 66 -4.85 -16.15 -10.70
CA ILE A 66 -3.68 -15.71 -11.45
C ILE A 66 -2.70 -16.88 -11.50
N PRO A 67 -2.39 -17.42 -12.69
CA PRO A 67 -1.44 -18.51 -12.80
C PRO A 67 -0.05 -18.02 -12.38
N LEU A 68 0.59 -18.76 -11.48
CA LEU A 68 1.97 -18.50 -11.13
C LEU A 68 2.89 -18.86 -12.30
N PRO A 69 4.03 -18.17 -12.46
CA PRO A 69 5.00 -18.50 -13.49
C PRO A 69 5.48 -19.95 -13.34
N MET A 70 5.71 -20.61 -14.47
CA MET A 70 6.31 -21.95 -14.46
C MET A 70 7.75 -21.85 -13.99
N VAL A 71 8.01 -22.42 -12.81
CA VAL A 71 9.31 -22.42 -12.15
C VAL A 71 9.88 -23.83 -12.15
N LYS A 72 11.19 -23.95 -12.38
CA LYS A 72 11.88 -25.25 -12.39
C LYS A 72 12.09 -25.81 -10.98
N GLN A 73 12.09 -24.94 -9.97
CA GLN A 73 12.34 -25.26 -8.57
C GLN A 73 11.27 -24.58 -7.71
N LYS A 74 11.07 -25.12 -6.51
CA LYS A 74 10.10 -24.55 -5.55
C LYS A 74 10.66 -23.26 -4.98
N HIS A 75 9.86 -22.21 -5.02
CA HIS A 75 10.21 -20.93 -4.40
C HIS A 75 9.38 -20.63 -3.16
N HIS A 76 9.95 -19.83 -2.25
CA HIS A 76 9.26 -19.30 -1.08
C HIS A 76 8.95 -17.81 -1.29
N ILE A 77 7.70 -17.41 -1.03
CA ILE A 77 7.33 -15.99 -0.99
C ILE A 77 7.89 -15.40 0.29
N TYR A 78 8.80 -14.44 0.17
CA TYR A 78 9.39 -13.76 1.33
C TYR A 78 8.91 -12.32 1.50
N LYS A 79 8.38 -11.71 0.42
CA LYS A 79 7.89 -10.32 0.43
C LYS A 79 6.70 -10.13 -0.50
N VAL A 80 5.74 -9.35 -0.04
CA VAL A 80 4.52 -8.97 -0.76
C VAL A 80 4.42 -7.46 -0.72
N ASN A 81 4.31 -6.81 -1.89
CA ASN A 81 4.04 -5.38 -1.96
C ASN A 81 2.70 -5.12 -2.63
N LEU A 82 1.94 -4.20 -2.05
CA LEU A 82 0.66 -3.77 -2.58
C LEU A 82 0.87 -2.49 -3.39
N GLN A 83 0.46 -2.52 -4.65
CA GLN A 83 0.41 -1.38 -5.55
C GLN A 83 -1.05 -1.11 -5.89
N ALA A 84 -1.49 0.11 -5.62
CA ALA A 84 -2.82 0.59 -5.98
C ALA A 84 -2.67 1.52 -7.18
N VAL A 85 -3.39 1.24 -8.27
CA VAL A 85 -3.50 2.17 -9.40
C VAL A 85 -4.79 2.97 -9.26
N LEU A 86 -4.66 4.30 -9.23
CA LEU A 86 -5.79 5.22 -9.25
C LEU A 86 -6.34 5.31 -10.67
N LEU A 87 -7.50 4.72 -10.92
CA LEU A 87 -8.31 5.01 -12.11
C LEU A 87 -9.20 6.20 -11.80
N GLY A 88 -8.94 7.34 -12.42
CA GLY A 88 -9.69 8.57 -12.16
C GLY A 88 -10.99 8.65 -12.96
N GLU A 89 -12.04 9.15 -12.32
CA GLU A 89 -12.77 10.30 -12.86
C GLU A 89 -13.10 11.26 -11.70
N LYS A 90 -12.87 12.57 -11.93
CA LYS A 90 -12.95 13.61 -10.91
C LYS A 90 -14.41 13.90 -10.53
N THR A 91 -14.87 13.42 -9.39
CA THR A 91 -15.98 14.08 -8.66
C THR A 91 -15.78 13.92 -7.15
N GLY A 92 -15.28 14.98 -6.51
CA GLY A 92 -15.75 15.52 -5.22
C GLY A 92 -15.88 14.63 -3.98
N GLN A 93 -15.44 13.38 -3.97
CA GLN A 93 -15.47 12.51 -2.80
C GLN A 93 -14.21 11.65 -2.85
N GLU A 94 -13.40 11.63 -1.79
CA GLU A 94 -12.41 10.56 -1.58
C GLU A 94 -13.16 9.23 -1.37
N ARG A 95 -13.76 8.71 -2.44
CA ARG A 95 -14.12 7.31 -2.53
C ARG A 95 -12.82 6.59 -2.81
N LEU A 96 -12.39 5.79 -1.83
CA LEU A 96 -11.55 4.62 -2.05
C LEU A 96 -12.28 3.71 -3.05
N VAL A 97 -12.25 4.05 -4.34
CA VAL A 97 -12.49 3.09 -5.41
C VAL A 97 -11.47 2.00 -5.13
N PRO A 98 -11.88 0.71 -4.94
CA PRO A 98 -10.95 -0.36 -4.68
C PRO A 98 -9.98 -0.36 -5.84
N SER A 99 -8.85 0.26 -5.58
CA SER A 99 -7.84 0.55 -6.57
C SER A 99 -7.40 -0.80 -7.09
N ILE A 100 -7.22 -0.94 -8.39
CA ILE A 100 -6.72 -2.19 -8.97
C ILE A 100 -5.48 -2.56 -8.16
N MET A 101 -5.61 -3.64 -7.37
CA MET A 101 -4.59 -4.05 -6.42
C MET A 101 -3.62 -4.91 -7.22
N CYS A 102 -2.64 -4.25 -7.81
CA CYS A 102 -1.45 -4.92 -8.32
C CYS A 102 -0.67 -5.40 -7.10
N THR A 103 -0.50 -6.71 -6.95
CA THR A 103 0.32 -7.26 -5.87
C THR A 103 1.60 -7.77 -6.48
N SER A 104 2.76 -7.23 -6.08
CA SER A 104 4.03 -7.83 -6.46
C SER A 104 4.47 -8.83 -5.39
N LEU A 105 4.79 -10.04 -5.84
CA LEU A 105 5.32 -11.10 -5.00
C LEU A 105 6.79 -11.30 -5.31
N SER A 106 7.63 -11.25 -4.29
CA SER A 106 9.05 -11.58 -4.41
C SER A 106 9.30 -12.97 -3.83
N PHE A 107 10.05 -13.77 -4.59
CA PHE A 107 10.29 -15.18 -4.37
C PHE A 107 11.79 -15.46 -4.26
N THR A 108 12.16 -16.38 -3.38
CA THR A 108 13.55 -16.86 -3.23
C THR A 108 13.66 -18.30 -3.75
N ALA A 109 14.71 -18.58 -4.51
CA ALA A 109 15.08 -19.93 -4.94
C ALA A 109 16.03 -20.54 -3.92
N PHE A 110 15.85 -21.83 -3.62
CA PHE A 110 16.75 -22.63 -2.77
C PHE A 110 17.31 -23.79 -3.59
#